data_AF-A0A1I5XQ85-F1
#
_entry.id   AF-A0A1I5XQ85-F1
#
_cell.length_a   1.000
_cell.length_b   1.000
_cell.length_c   1.000
_cell.angle_alpha   90.00
_cell.angle_beta   90.00
_cell.angle_gamma   90.00
#
_symmetry.space_group_name_H-M   'P 1'
#
loop_
_entity.id
_entity.type
_entity.pdbx_description
1 polymer ?
#
loop_
_entity_poly.entity_id
_entity_poly.type
_entity_poly.pdbx_seq_one_letter_code
_entity_poly.pdbx_strand_id
1 'polypeptide(L)' 'MHVVTLDVTDEPAGRAATQSTVDMFGRLDVLVNCAGMMLLAPVLEADTADWTRMINITCSA' A
#
# COMPACT_ATOMS: atom_id res chain seq x y z
N MET A 1 8.52 19.18 -4.84
CA MET A 1 8.31 17.94 -4.07
C MET A 1 6.86 17.93 -3.63
N HIS A 2 6.11 16.88 -3.93
CA HIS A 2 4.71 16.69 -3.53
C HIS A 2 4.66 15.54 -2.53
N VAL A 3 3.98 15.71 -1.40
CA VAL A 3 3.96 14.73 -0.31
C VAL A 3 2.51 14.46 0.07
N VAL A 4 2.16 13.18 0.14
CA VAL A 4 0.80 12.72 0.48
C VAL A 4 0.92 11.62 1.53
N THR A 5 0.21 11.77 2.64
CA THR A 5 0.02 10.67 3.61
C THR A 5 -0.98 9.70 3.01
N LEU A 6 -0.61 8.42 2.88
CA LEU A 6 -1.44 7.40 2.25
C LEU A 6 -1.37 6.10 3.05
N ASP A 7 -2.53 5.58 3.46
CA ASP A 7 -2.69 4.17 3.77
C ASP A 7 -2.99 3.44 2.47
N VAL A 8 -2.12 2.52 2.08
CA VAL A 8 -2.24 1.80 0.79
C VAL A 8 -3.39 0.80 0.77
N THR A 9 -3.97 0.47 1.93
CA THR A 9 -5.16 -0.39 2.01
C THR A 9 -6.47 0.36 1.73
N ASP A 10 -6.43 1.69 1.66
CA ASP A 10 -7.55 2.55 1.29
C ASP A 10 -7.50 2.86 -0.23
N GLU A 11 -8.24 2.08 -1.00
CA GLU A 11 -8.29 2.18 -2.46
C GLU A 11 -8.76 3.57 -2.96
N PRO A 12 -9.84 4.19 -2.39
CA PRO A 12 -10.15 5.60 -2.65
C PRO A 12 -8.99 6.58 -2.40
N ALA A 13 -8.27 6.43 -1.29
CA ALA A 13 -7.11 7.28 -0.99
C ALA A 13 -5.98 7.09 -2.01
N GLY A 14 -5.73 5.86 -2.46
CA GLY A 14 -4.74 5.55 -3.49
C GLY A 14 -5.06 6.23 -4.83
N ARG A 15 -6.33 6.23 -5.24
CA ARG A 15 -6.81 6.99 -6.41
C ARG A 15 -6.58 8.49 -6.26
N ALA A 16 -6.92 9.05 -5.11
CA ALA A 16 -6.74 10.48 -4.85
C ALA A 16 -5.25 10.89 -4.88
N ALA A 17 -4.36 10.07 -4.30
CA ALA A 17 -2.93 10.29 -4.31
C ALA A 17 -2.37 10.28 -5.75
N THR A 18 -2.80 9.32 -6.56
CA THR A 18 -2.43 9.22 -7.99
C THR A 18 -2.89 10.46 -8.76
N GLN A 19 -4.16 10.85 -8.60
CA GLN A 19 -4.70 12.02 -9.27
C GLN A 19 -3.95 13.29 -8.86
N SER A 20 -3.69 13.49 -7.57
CA SER A 20 -2.94 14.68 -7.11
C SER A 20 -1.52 14.76 -7.69
N THR A 21 -0.88 13.62 -7.96
CA THR A 21 0.43 13.55 -8.59
C THR A 21 0.34 13.94 -10.07
N VAL A 22 -0.67 13.45 -10.77
CA VAL A 22 -0.95 13.82 -12.17
C VAL A 22 -1.30 15.30 -12.27
N ASP A 23 -2.11 15.84 -11.37
CA ASP A 23 -2.48 17.26 -11.37
C ASP A 23 -1.26 18.17 -11.16
N MET A 24 -0.32 17.75 -10.32
CA MET A 24 0.90 18.52 -10.01
C MET A 24 1.98 18.43 -11.10
N PHE A 25 2.18 17.24 -11.70
CA PHE A 25 3.31 16.98 -12.60
C PHE A 25 2.90 16.67 -14.05
N GLY A 26 1.60 16.66 -14.34
CA GLY A 26 1.00 16.36 -15.65
C GLY A 26 0.86 14.86 -15.95
N ARG A 27 1.64 13.98 -15.30
CA ARG A 27 1.61 12.52 -15.46
C ARG A 27 2.31 11.79 -14.31
N LEU A 28 2.07 10.48 -14.18
CA LEU A 28 2.82 9.56 -13.33
C LEU A 28 3.51 8.52 -14.23
N ASP A 29 4.85 8.52 -14.23
CA ASP A 29 5.64 7.65 -15.11
C ASP A 29 6.02 6.31 -14.48
N VAL A 30 6.33 6.32 -13.19
CA VAL A 30 6.79 5.16 -12.43
C VAL A 30 6.11 5.17 -11.08
N LEU A 31 5.56 4.02 -10.70
CA LEU A 31 5.07 3.74 -9.36
C LEU A 31 6.01 2.71 -8.71
N VAL A 32 6.50 3.03 -7.52
CA VAL A 32 7.22 2.07 -6.67
C VAL A 32 6.32 1.77 -5.47
N ASN A 33 5.65 0.62 -5.48
CA ASN A 33 4.90 0.16 -4.32
C ASN A 33 5.90 -0.39 -3.28
N CYS A 34 6.13 0.38 -2.22
CA CYS A 34 7.04 0.02 -1.13
C CYS A 34 6.29 -0.37 0.15
N ALA A 35 4.97 -0.54 0.10
CA ALA A 35 4.24 -1.00 1.28
C ALA A 35 4.54 -2.48 1.52
N GLY A 36 5.02 -2.78 2.73
CA GLY A 36 5.36 -4.13 3.12
C GLY A 36 5.22 -4.30 4.62
N MET A 37 4.58 -5.39 5.01
CA MET A 37 4.50 -5.83 6.39
C MET A 37 5.06 -7.25 6.47
N MET A 38 5.87 -7.53 7.47
CA MET A 38 6.36 -8.87 7.75
C MET A 38 6.01 -9.22 9.20
N LEU A 39 5.20 -10.26 9.36
CA LEU A 39 4.89 -10.88 10.65
C LEU A 39 5.45 -12.30 10.61
N LEU A 40 6.41 -12.57 11.51
CA LEU A 40 7.15 -13.83 11.53
C LEU A 40 6.59 -14.73 12.64
N ALA A 41 5.99 -15.84 12.23
CA ALA A 41 5.59 -16.93 13.11
C ALA A 41 5.72 -18.26 12.34
N PRO A 42 5.98 -19.40 13.02
CA PRO A 42 5.83 -20.71 12.41
C PRO A 42 4.42 -20.85 11.81
N VAL A 43 4.31 -21.47 10.64
CA VAL A 43 3.01 -21.55 9.91
C VAL A 43 1.88 -22.16 10.73
N LEU A 44 2.21 -23.07 11.65
CA LEU A 44 1.24 -23.74 12.53
C LEU A 44 0.81 -22.86 13.73
N GLU A 45 1.56 -21.80 14.01
CA GLU A 45 1.37 -20.89 15.13
C GLU A 45 0.92 -19.49 14.68
N ALA A 46 0.96 -19.22 13.37
CA ALA A 46 0.58 -17.96 12.78
C ALA A 46 -0.95 -17.74 12.87
N ASP A 47 -1.34 -16.58 13.39
CA ASP A 47 -2.74 -16.16 13.35
C ASP A 47 -3.15 -15.82 11.90
N THR A 48 -4.26 -16.42 11.47
CA THR A 48 -4.90 -16.12 10.20
C THR A 48 -5.25 -14.63 10.02
N ALA A 49 -5.56 -13.90 11.10
CA ALA A 49 -5.84 -12.47 11.03
C ALA A 49 -4.57 -11.67 10.70
N ASP A 50 -3.45 -12.02 11.33
CA ASP A 50 -2.14 -11.45 11.04
C ASP A 50 -1.69 -11.76 9.61
N TRP A 51 -1.91 -12.99 9.16
CA TRP A 51 -1.63 -13.40 7.79
C TRP A 51 -2.45 -12.61 6.77
N THR A 52 -3.75 -12.48 6.99
CA THR A 52 -4.65 -11.72 6.12
C THR A 52 -4.25 -10.25 6.05
N ARG A 53 -3.91 -9.66 7.20
CA ARG A 53 -3.40 -8.28 7.28
C ARG A 53 -2.11 -8.11 6.48
N MET A 54 -1.17 -9.04 6.61
CA MET A 54 0.09 -9.02 5.86
C MET A 54 -0.16 -9.02 4.35
N ILE A 55 -1.06 -9.89 3.88
CA ILE A 55 -1.44 -9.98 2.46
C ILE A 55 -2.10 -8.69 1.99
N ASN A 56 -3.06 -8.16 2.75
CA ASN A 56 -3.80 -6.96 2.36
C ASN A 56 -2.87 -5.75 2.18
N ILE A 57 -1.83 -5.64 3.02
CA ILE A 57 -0.88 -4.52 2.96
C ILE A 57 0.20 -4.74 1.89
N THR A 58 0.65 -5.98 1.69
CA THR A 58 1.87 -6.26 0.89
C THR A 58 1.56 -6.70 -0.54
N CYS A 59 0.42 -7.37 -0.77
CA CYS A 59 0.10 -8.02 -2.04
C CYS A 59 -1.16 -7.47 -2.71
N SER A 60 -2.09 -6.92 -1.94
CA SER A 60 -3.41 -6.49 -2.44
C SER A 60 -3.63 -4.98 -2.43
N ALA A 61 -2.62 -4.23 -2.00
CA ALA A 61 -2.57 -2.78 -2.04
C ALA A 61 -2.34 -2.23 -3.45
#